data_AF-A0A1F9VFN1-F1
#
_entry.id   AF-A0A1F9VFN1-F1
#
_cell.length_a   1.000
_cell.length_b   1.000
_cell.length_c   1.000
_cell.angle_alpha   90.00
_cell.angle_beta   90.00
_cell.angle_gamma   90.00
#
_symmetry.space_group_name_H-M   'P 1'
#
loop_
_entity.id
_entity.type
_entity.pdbx_description
1 polymer ?
#
loop_
_entity_poly.entity_id
_entity_poly.type
_entity_poly.pdbx_seq_one_letter_code
_entity_poly.pdbx_strand_id
1 'polypeptide(L)'
;MFILGESMDNSDLAEGDICKHRSSGELLKVTGVGARYIKVIKLDGMPTEYQCEFLISASEEEKSSTKDKFHKPRPTVPGPAIKPGDVQKAVSGFTVFSEEIKNKYPGLQQALLEFWADLLAVAGNYPGGSWVMRKEESEHYCPVLRAYNSKTGRWNQFFYVLWWDKVRLEIVKGYLPPESEPLFPEKDTMYGTCHAVEMELTKFKATKQDYLDCIKDVYRMNPNPEGLA
;
A
#
# COMPACT_ATOMS: atom_id res chain seq x y z
N MET A 1 39.79 -3.78 -18.57
CA MET A 1 39.21 -4.96 -19.24
C MET A 1 38.69 -5.85 -18.13
N PHE A 2 37.45 -5.64 -17.70
CA PHE A 2 36.82 -6.48 -16.67
C PHE A 2 36.15 -7.63 -17.39
N ILE A 3 36.53 -8.85 -17.02
CA ILE A 3 35.91 -10.07 -17.51
C ILE A 3 34.46 -10.05 -17.00
N LEU A 4 33.52 -9.87 -17.91
CA LEU A 4 32.11 -10.16 -17.67
C LEU A 4 32.05 -11.65 -17.33
N GLY A 5 31.91 -11.94 -16.02
CA GLY A 5 31.56 -13.28 -15.58
C GLY A 5 30.25 -13.66 -16.26
N GLU A 6 30.27 -14.79 -16.96
CA GLU A 6 29.14 -15.36 -17.68
C GLU A 6 27.89 -15.26 -16.81
N SER A 7 26.87 -14.54 -17.29
CA SER A 7 25.54 -14.59 -16.68
C SER A 7 25.04 -16.01 -16.89
N MET A 8 25.15 -16.85 -15.85
CA MET A 8 24.43 -18.11 -15.83
C MET A 8 22.96 -17.80 -16.03
N ASP A 9 22.42 -18.26 -17.15
CA ASP A 9 21.00 -18.23 -17.47
C ASP A 9 20.22 -18.76 -16.27
N ASN A 10 19.48 -17.87 -15.61
CA ASN A 10 18.52 -18.24 -14.56
C ASN A 10 17.18 -18.69 -15.19
N SER A 11 17.26 -19.39 -16.33
CA SER A 11 16.12 -19.83 -17.14
C SER A 11 15.45 -21.10 -16.62
N ASP A 12 16.02 -21.77 -15.62
CA ASP A 12 15.69 -23.18 -15.36
C ASP A 12 14.77 -23.40 -14.15
N LEU A 13 14.31 -22.34 -13.49
CA LEU A 13 13.31 -22.47 -12.42
C LEU A 13 11.91 -22.45 -13.01
N ALA A 14 11.16 -23.54 -12.81
CA ALA A 14 9.77 -23.70 -13.16
C ALA A 14 8.86 -23.66 -11.93
N GLU A 15 7.57 -23.43 -12.15
CA GLU A 15 6.58 -23.55 -11.08
C GLU A 15 6.59 -24.97 -10.49
N GLY A 16 6.66 -25.05 -9.15
CA GLY A 16 6.79 -26.31 -8.43
C GLY A 16 8.21 -26.66 -8.01
N ASP A 17 9.23 -26.02 -8.59
CA ASP A 17 10.63 -26.26 -8.23
C ASP A 17 10.95 -25.81 -6.82
N ILE A 18 12.00 -26.41 -6.24
CA ILE A 18 12.57 -25.98 -4.98
C ILE A 18 13.89 -25.27 -5.29
N CYS A 19 13.97 -24.03 -4.86
CA CYS A 19 15.15 -23.19 -5.00
C CYS A 19 15.67 -22.77 -3.63
N LYS A 20 16.85 -22.17 -3.62
CA LYS A 20 17.52 -21.65 -2.44
C LYS A 20 17.92 -20.21 -2.67
N HIS A 21 17.72 -19.37 -1.67
CA HIS A 21 18.22 -17.99 -1.71
C HIS A 21 19.76 -17.99 -1.55
N ARG A 22 20.47 -17.37 -2.49
CA ARG A 22 21.94 -17.45 -2.61
C ARG A 22 22.67 -17.01 -1.34
N SER A 23 22.19 -15.97 -0.66
CA SER A 23 22.90 -15.39 0.50
C SER A 23 22.48 -15.97 1.84
N SER A 24 21.20 -16.36 2.00
CA SER A 24 20.66 -16.83 3.29
C SER A 24 20.61 -18.35 3.39
N GLY A 25 20.74 -19.06 2.27
CA GLY A 25 20.57 -20.51 2.23
C GLY A 25 19.14 -20.97 2.46
N GLU A 26 18.17 -20.06 2.54
CA GLU A 26 16.76 -20.38 2.79
C GLU A 26 16.18 -21.16 1.60
N LEU A 27 15.56 -22.31 1.89
CA LEU A 27 14.85 -23.13 0.90
C LEU A 27 13.44 -22.59 0.67
N LEU A 28 13.08 -22.51 -0.61
CA LEU A 28 11.92 -21.82 -1.13
C LEU A 28 11.28 -22.70 -2.21
N LYS A 29 9.95 -22.69 -2.31
CA LYS A 29 9.25 -23.40 -3.40
C LYS A 29 8.69 -22.39 -4.39
N VAL A 30 9.02 -22.56 -5.67
CA VAL A 30 8.55 -21.70 -6.75
C VAL A 30 7.06 -21.90 -6.96
N THR A 31 6.32 -20.78 -6.99
CA THR A 31 4.87 -20.72 -7.22
C THR A 31 4.51 -19.86 -8.43
N GLY A 32 5.49 -19.29 -9.13
CA GLY A 32 5.28 -18.58 -10.38
C GLY A 32 6.56 -17.96 -10.91
N VAL A 33 6.69 -17.92 -12.24
CA VAL A 33 7.88 -17.45 -12.95
C VAL A 33 7.52 -16.21 -13.75
N GLY A 34 8.15 -15.08 -13.44
CA GLY A 34 8.02 -13.83 -14.17
C GLY A 34 9.32 -13.43 -14.88
N ALA A 35 9.26 -12.41 -15.73
CA ALA A 35 10.41 -12.00 -16.56
C ALA A 35 11.64 -11.50 -15.78
N ARG A 36 11.48 -11.07 -14.52
CA ARG A 36 12.58 -10.58 -13.66
C ARG A 36 12.53 -11.09 -12.22
N TYR A 37 11.39 -11.63 -11.80
CA TYR A 37 11.13 -12.04 -10.43
C TYR A 37 10.49 -13.42 -10.43
N ILE A 38 10.85 -14.21 -9.44
CA ILE A 38 10.27 -15.52 -9.17
C ILE A 38 9.42 -15.40 -7.90
N LYS A 39 8.17 -15.83 -7.99
CA LYS A 39 7.27 -16.00 -6.85
C LYS A 39 7.61 -17.29 -6.16
N VAL A 40 7.77 -17.24 -4.85
CA VAL A 40 8.10 -18.41 -4.03
C VAL A 40 7.28 -18.44 -2.75
N ILE A 41 7.21 -19.60 -2.12
CA ILE A 41 6.73 -19.76 -0.75
C ILE A 41 7.86 -20.25 0.14
N LYS A 42 7.95 -19.69 1.34
CA LYS A 42 8.81 -20.18 2.41
C LYS A 42 8.25 -21.44 3.05
N LEU A 43 9.05 -22.13 3.86
CA LEU A 43 8.62 -23.33 4.58
C LEU A 43 7.40 -23.08 5.49
N ASP A 44 7.26 -21.88 6.06
CA ASP A 44 6.13 -21.47 6.90
C ASP A 44 4.84 -21.15 6.10
N GLY A 45 4.89 -21.26 4.77
CA GLY A 45 3.78 -20.97 3.86
C GLY A 45 3.62 -19.48 3.53
N MET A 46 4.57 -18.62 3.92
CA MET A 46 4.55 -17.20 3.56
C MET A 46 4.98 -17.02 2.09
N PRO A 47 4.12 -16.41 1.23
CA PRO A 47 4.52 -16.06 -0.12
C PRO A 47 5.49 -14.87 -0.11
N THR A 48 6.48 -14.90 -1.00
CA THR A 48 7.45 -13.81 -1.22
C THR A 48 7.95 -13.82 -2.67
N GLU A 49 8.71 -12.80 -3.05
CA GLU A 49 9.26 -12.65 -4.40
C GLU A 49 10.74 -12.27 -4.32
N TYR A 50 11.56 -12.88 -5.18
CA TYR A 50 12.97 -12.53 -5.32
C TYR A 50 13.29 -12.27 -6.79
N GLN A 51 14.25 -11.40 -7.08
CA GLN A 51 14.82 -11.35 -8.41
C GLN A 51 15.51 -12.68 -8.70
N CYS A 52 15.44 -13.15 -9.96
CA CYS A 52 15.96 -14.46 -10.32
C CYS A 52 17.44 -14.63 -9.92
N GLU A 53 18.23 -13.55 -10.02
CA GLU A 53 19.66 -13.53 -9.63
C GLU A 53 19.92 -13.93 -8.17
N PHE A 54 18.97 -13.76 -7.27
CA PHE A 54 19.12 -14.15 -5.86
C PHE A 54 18.76 -15.60 -5.58
N LEU A 55 18.29 -16.34 -6.60
CA LEU A 55 17.87 -17.73 -6.46
C LEU A 55 18.82 -18.66 -7.22
N ILE A 56 18.95 -19.87 -6.69
CA ILE A 56 19.58 -21.02 -7.32
C ILE A 56 18.70 -22.25 -7.13
N SER A 57 18.75 -23.19 -8.05
CA SER A 57 18.11 -24.50 -7.85
C SER A 57 18.70 -25.17 -6.60
N ALA A 58 17.84 -25.74 -5.77
CA ALA A 58 18.27 -26.52 -4.62
C ALA A 58 18.91 -27.84 -5.06
N SER A 59 19.82 -28.41 -4.26
CA SER A 59 20.40 -29.73 -4.55
C SER A 59 19.37 -30.85 -4.36
N GLU A 60 19.64 -32.06 -4.88
CA GLU A 60 18.73 -33.21 -4.72
C GLU A 60 18.57 -33.63 -3.26
N GLU A 61 19.61 -33.46 -2.44
CA GLU A 61 19.54 -33.67 -0.99
C GLU A 61 18.63 -32.65 -0.31
N GLU A 62 18.74 -31.38 -0.70
CA GLU A 62 17.92 -30.27 -0.17
C GLU A 62 16.45 -30.45 -0.56
N LYS A 63 16.18 -30.82 -1.81
CA LYS A 63 14.83 -31.16 -2.31
C LYS A 63 14.21 -32.32 -1.53
N SER A 64 14.99 -33.38 -1.33
CA SER A 64 14.54 -34.56 -0.59
C SER A 64 14.24 -34.24 0.88
N SER A 65 15.03 -33.35 1.49
CA SER A 65 14.86 -32.93 2.89
C SER A 65 13.62 -32.06 3.13
N THR A 66 13.02 -31.49 2.07
CA THR A 66 11.89 -30.54 2.14
C THR A 66 10.61 -31.05 1.50
N LYS A 67 10.64 -32.26 0.94
CA LYS A 67 9.44 -32.97 0.46
C LYS A 67 8.40 -32.99 1.57
N ASP A 68 7.23 -32.41 1.29
CA ASP A 68 6.08 -32.26 2.20
C ASP A 68 6.22 -31.29 3.39
N LYS A 69 7.32 -30.52 3.49
CA LYS A 69 7.51 -29.51 4.57
C LYS A 69 7.01 -28.12 4.22
N PHE A 70 6.80 -27.82 2.94
CA PHE A 70 6.18 -26.58 2.53
C PHE A 70 4.70 -26.62 2.88
N HIS A 71 4.30 -25.78 3.83
CA HIS A 71 2.90 -25.59 4.13
C HIS A 71 2.18 -25.12 2.85
N LYS A 72 0.93 -25.58 2.65
CA LYS A 72 0.07 -25.04 1.58
C LYS A 72 0.15 -23.52 1.65
N PRO A 73 0.19 -22.80 0.51
CA PRO A 73 0.17 -21.35 0.52
C PRO A 73 -0.95 -20.93 1.47
N ARG A 74 -0.62 -20.15 2.51
CA ARG A 74 -1.72 -19.52 3.25
C ARG A 74 -2.51 -18.79 2.17
N PRO A 75 -3.83 -19.06 2.03
CA PRO A 75 -4.62 -18.30 1.09
C PRO A 75 -4.28 -16.83 1.34
N THR A 76 -3.89 -16.12 0.28
CA THR A 76 -3.87 -14.65 0.31
C THR A 76 -5.24 -14.28 0.80
N VAL A 77 -5.30 -13.95 2.08
CA VAL A 77 -6.56 -13.65 2.73
C VAL A 77 -7.12 -12.48 1.90
N PRO A 78 -8.38 -12.53 1.44
CA PRO A 78 -9.13 -11.30 1.23
C PRO A 78 -8.82 -10.37 2.41
N GLY A 79 -8.84 -9.06 2.23
CA GLY A 79 -8.50 -8.13 3.33
C GLY A 79 -9.18 -8.60 4.62
N PRO A 80 -8.51 -8.52 5.79
CA PRO A 80 -9.08 -9.06 7.03
C PRO A 80 -10.53 -8.59 7.13
N ALA A 81 -11.47 -9.55 7.18
CA ALA A 81 -12.91 -9.25 7.17
C ALA A 81 -13.15 -8.08 8.13
N ILE A 82 -13.68 -6.97 7.60
CA ILE A 82 -13.77 -5.71 8.35
C ILE A 82 -14.57 -6.00 9.61
N LYS A 83 -13.90 -5.93 10.77
CA LYS A 83 -14.57 -6.25 12.03
C LYS A 83 -15.52 -5.10 12.36
N PRO A 84 -16.71 -5.37 12.91
CA PRO A 84 -17.63 -4.30 13.33
C PRO A 84 -16.97 -3.24 14.23
N GLY A 85 -16.02 -3.65 15.08
CA GLY A 85 -15.24 -2.74 15.92
C GLY A 85 -14.31 -1.80 15.14
N ASP A 86 -13.80 -2.21 13.98
CA ASP A 86 -12.95 -1.37 13.13
C ASP A 86 -13.78 -0.32 12.37
N VAL A 87 -15.00 -0.69 11.94
CA VAL A 87 -15.99 0.25 11.40
C VAL A 87 -16.31 1.33 12.42
N GLN A 88 -16.66 0.92 13.65
CA GLN A 88 -17.04 1.85 14.71
C GLN A 88 -15.90 2.80 15.04
N LYS A 89 -14.67 2.31 15.18
CA LYS A 89 -13.48 3.13 15.45
C LYS A 89 -13.21 4.16 14.35
N ALA A 90 -13.33 3.77 13.09
CA ALA A 90 -13.12 4.69 11.97
C ALA A 90 -14.17 5.81 11.97
N VAL A 91 -15.46 5.45 12.12
CA VAL A 91 -16.56 6.42 12.12
C VAL A 91 -16.52 7.32 13.35
N SER A 92 -16.42 6.76 14.55
CA SER A 92 -16.37 7.57 15.78
C SER A 92 -15.18 8.50 15.80
N GLY A 93 -14.04 8.01 15.32
CA GLY A 93 -12.82 8.79 15.25
C GLY A 93 -12.88 9.94 14.24
N PHE A 94 -13.47 9.70 13.07
CA PHE A 94 -13.70 10.77 12.10
C PHE A 94 -14.68 11.83 12.63
N THR A 95 -15.72 11.42 13.37
CA THR A 95 -16.64 12.35 14.03
C THR A 95 -15.88 13.26 15.00
N VAL A 96 -15.06 12.70 15.89
CA VAL A 96 -14.24 13.47 16.85
C VAL A 96 -13.31 14.44 16.10
N PHE A 97 -12.56 13.93 15.11
CA PHE A 97 -11.68 14.72 14.27
C PHE A 97 -12.38 15.92 13.62
N SER A 98 -13.57 15.70 13.06
CA SER A 98 -14.34 16.75 12.40
C SER A 98 -14.89 17.80 13.37
N GLU A 99 -15.32 17.39 14.57
CA GLU A 99 -15.82 18.32 15.59
C GLU A 99 -14.68 19.15 16.20
N GLU A 100 -13.47 18.61 16.32
CA GLU A 100 -12.31 19.41 16.73
C GLU A 100 -12.00 20.53 15.73
N ILE A 101 -12.11 20.25 14.42
CA ILE A 101 -11.94 21.24 13.36
C ILE A 101 -13.02 22.31 13.46
N LYS A 102 -14.28 21.91 13.65
CA LYS A 102 -15.40 22.84 13.80
C LYS A 102 -15.18 23.85 14.93
N ASN A 103 -14.71 23.36 16.07
CA ASN A 103 -14.49 24.18 17.25
C ASN A 103 -13.41 25.25 17.04
N LYS A 104 -12.41 24.97 16.19
CA LYS A 104 -11.35 25.94 15.87
C LYS A 104 -11.65 26.78 14.62
N TYR A 105 -12.24 26.17 13.60
CA TYR A 105 -12.44 26.72 12.25
C TYR A 105 -13.76 26.22 11.62
N PRO A 106 -14.92 26.78 11.98
CA PRO A 106 -16.23 26.24 11.58
C PRO A 106 -16.44 26.20 10.06
N GLY A 107 -15.92 27.17 9.30
CA GLY A 107 -15.99 27.14 7.83
C GLY A 107 -15.12 26.06 7.18
N LEU A 108 -14.07 25.61 7.87
CA LEU A 108 -13.16 24.58 7.38
C LEU A 108 -13.78 23.18 7.50
N GLN A 109 -14.59 22.95 8.55
CA GLN A 109 -15.25 21.66 8.76
C GLN A 109 -16.13 21.28 7.57
N GLN A 110 -17.00 22.19 7.12
CA GLN A 110 -17.95 21.89 6.04
C GLN A 110 -17.22 21.53 4.75
N ALA A 111 -16.22 22.32 4.37
CA ALA A 111 -15.44 22.07 3.16
C ALA A 111 -14.63 20.77 3.25
N LEU A 112 -14.12 20.42 4.44
CA LEU A 112 -13.50 19.12 4.68
C LEU A 112 -14.50 17.96 4.52
N LEU A 113 -15.71 18.07 5.09
CA LEU A 113 -16.72 17.01 5.00
C LEU A 113 -17.14 16.76 3.55
N GLU A 114 -17.31 17.81 2.76
CA GLU A 114 -17.61 17.72 1.32
C GLU A 114 -16.45 17.07 0.56
N PHE A 115 -15.21 17.52 0.79
CA PHE A 115 -14.05 16.93 0.15
C PHE A 115 -13.84 15.46 0.54
N TRP A 116 -14.06 15.12 1.80
CA TRP A 116 -13.98 13.75 2.29
C TRP A 116 -15.04 12.86 1.66
N ALA A 117 -16.29 13.34 1.54
CA ALA A 117 -17.34 12.60 0.85
C ALA A 117 -16.98 12.31 -0.63
N ASP A 118 -16.39 13.28 -1.32
CA ASP A 118 -15.94 13.09 -2.71
C ASP A 118 -14.78 12.08 -2.80
N LEU A 119 -13.83 12.12 -1.87
CA LEU A 119 -12.76 11.12 -1.78
C LEU A 119 -13.32 9.71 -1.54
N LEU A 120 -14.32 9.56 -0.67
CA LEU A 120 -14.97 8.28 -0.40
C LEU A 120 -15.81 7.77 -1.57
N ALA A 121 -16.35 8.67 -2.40
CA ALA A 121 -17.02 8.28 -3.64
C ALA A 121 -16.04 7.66 -4.65
N VAL A 122 -14.77 8.08 -4.63
CA VAL A 122 -13.69 7.51 -5.44
C VAL A 122 -13.13 6.22 -4.81
N ALA A 123 -12.80 6.26 -3.52
CA ALA A 123 -12.13 5.18 -2.81
C ALA A 123 -13.05 4.01 -2.42
N GLY A 124 -14.36 4.19 -2.58
CA GLY A 124 -15.38 3.39 -1.92
C GLY A 124 -15.49 3.77 -0.43
N ASN A 125 -16.71 3.78 0.11
CA ASN A 125 -16.94 4.12 1.51
C ASN A 125 -17.04 2.86 2.39
N TYR A 126 -15.88 2.31 2.76
CA TYR A 126 -15.76 1.15 3.63
C TYR A 126 -14.91 1.51 4.86
N PRO A 127 -15.53 2.05 5.94
CA PRO A 127 -14.81 2.39 7.16
C PRO A 127 -14.17 1.15 7.78
N GLY A 128 -12.91 1.23 8.20
CA GLY A 128 -12.16 0.04 8.63
C GLY A 128 -11.59 -0.77 7.45
N GLY A 129 -11.91 -0.37 6.21
CA GLY A 129 -11.62 -1.02 4.92
C GLY A 129 -10.85 -0.09 3.95
N SER A 130 -11.52 0.60 3.04
CA SER A 130 -10.88 1.56 2.13
C SER A 130 -10.30 2.77 2.85
N TRP A 131 -10.74 3.04 4.08
CA TRP A 131 -10.21 4.11 4.91
C TRP A 131 -10.26 3.77 6.41
N VAL A 132 -9.38 4.39 7.19
CA VAL A 132 -9.30 4.25 8.65
C VAL A 132 -8.94 5.58 9.30
N MET A 133 -9.00 5.65 10.63
CA MET A 133 -8.30 6.68 11.38
C MET A 133 -6.89 6.20 11.73
N ARG A 134 -5.89 7.07 11.59
CA ARG A 134 -4.56 6.84 12.17
C ARG A 134 -4.70 6.70 13.69
N LYS A 135 -3.84 5.90 14.32
CA LYS A 135 -3.92 5.60 15.76
C LYS A 135 -3.98 6.90 16.57
N GLU A 136 -4.87 6.93 17.57
CA GLU A 136 -5.16 8.08 18.45
C GLU A 136 -3.91 8.57 19.21
N GLU A 137 -3.01 7.66 19.57
CA GLU A 137 -1.75 7.95 20.25
C GLU A 137 -0.68 8.59 19.33
N SER A 138 -0.94 8.71 18.03
CA SER A 138 -0.01 9.35 17.10
C SER A 138 -0.27 10.85 17.09
N GLU A 139 0.80 11.64 17.11
CA GLU A 139 0.79 13.11 17.01
C GLU A 139 0.01 13.66 15.80
N HIS A 140 -0.33 12.81 14.84
CA HIS A 140 -1.05 13.14 13.61
C HIS A 140 -2.34 12.32 13.49
N TYR A 141 -3.25 12.47 14.45
CA TYR A 141 -4.57 11.84 14.38
C TYR A 141 -5.34 12.38 13.17
N CYS A 142 -5.67 11.51 12.21
CA CYS A 142 -6.31 11.90 10.96
C CYS A 142 -7.00 10.72 10.26
N PRO A 143 -7.99 10.97 9.40
CA PRO A 143 -8.47 9.97 8.46
C PRO A 143 -7.44 9.73 7.35
N VAL A 144 -7.35 8.47 6.94
CA VAL A 144 -6.40 8.01 5.92
C VAL A 144 -7.08 7.04 4.95
N LEU A 145 -6.78 7.19 3.66
CA LEU A 145 -7.18 6.22 2.65
C LEU A 145 -6.17 5.08 2.58
N ARG A 146 -6.67 3.90 2.22
CA ARG A 146 -5.88 2.68 2.01
C ARG A 146 -6.04 2.17 0.59
N ALA A 147 -4.95 1.66 0.05
CA ALA A 147 -4.91 0.99 -1.24
C ALA A 147 -4.35 -0.42 -1.05
N TYR A 148 -4.88 -1.37 -1.82
CA TYR A 148 -4.37 -2.73 -1.81
C TYR A 148 -3.09 -2.80 -2.63
N ASN A 149 -2.00 -3.20 -1.99
CA ASN A 149 -0.75 -3.45 -2.68
C ASN A 149 -0.74 -4.92 -3.11
N SER A 150 -1.00 -5.16 -4.40
CA SER A 150 -1.02 -6.51 -4.98
C SER A 150 0.33 -7.23 -4.90
N LYS A 151 1.44 -6.49 -4.79
CA LYS A 151 2.79 -7.05 -4.63
C LYS A 151 3.01 -7.61 -3.23
N THR A 152 2.47 -6.96 -2.20
CA THR A 152 2.67 -7.39 -0.80
C THR A 152 1.47 -8.16 -0.24
N GLY A 153 0.33 -8.13 -0.93
CA GLY A 153 -0.92 -8.69 -0.45
C GLY A 153 -1.51 -7.94 0.76
N ARG A 154 -1.11 -6.67 0.97
CA ARG A 154 -1.49 -5.87 2.15
C ARG A 154 -2.22 -4.59 1.76
N TRP A 155 -3.10 -4.17 2.65
CA TRP A 155 -3.68 -2.83 2.65
C TRP A 155 -2.70 -1.84 3.27
N ASN A 156 -2.24 -0.87 2.48
CA ASN A 156 -1.34 0.17 2.93
C ASN A 156 -2.06 1.50 3.01
N GLN A 157 -1.75 2.28 4.03
CA GLN A 157 -2.16 3.69 4.09
C GLN A 157 -1.32 4.47 3.08
N PHE A 158 -1.98 5.31 2.27
CA PHE A 158 -1.26 6.05 1.23
C PHE A 158 -1.64 7.52 1.14
N PHE A 159 -2.81 7.92 1.63
CA PHE A 159 -3.28 9.30 1.58
C PHE A 159 -3.79 9.75 2.95
N TYR A 160 -3.31 10.88 3.44
CA TYR A 160 -3.55 11.40 4.78
C TYR A 160 -4.20 12.78 4.68
N VAL A 161 -5.27 13.01 5.43
CA VAL A 161 -5.93 14.32 5.52
C VAL A 161 -5.71 14.88 6.92
N LEU A 162 -4.66 15.68 7.08
CA LEU A 162 -4.33 16.33 8.33
C LEU A 162 -4.94 17.73 8.41
N TRP A 163 -4.95 18.29 9.60
CA TRP A 163 -5.33 19.68 9.80
C TRP A 163 -4.52 20.32 10.93
N TRP A 164 -4.25 21.61 10.76
CA TRP A 164 -3.64 22.50 11.75
C TRP A 164 -4.41 23.83 11.73
N ASP A 165 -3.78 24.94 11.35
CA ASP A 165 -4.44 26.16 10.89
C ASP A 165 -4.98 26.03 9.45
N LYS A 166 -4.48 25.05 8.69
CA LYS A 166 -4.85 24.72 7.31
C LYS A 166 -5.11 23.23 7.16
N VAL A 167 -5.80 22.82 6.09
CA VAL A 167 -5.86 21.41 5.72
C VAL A 167 -4.54 21.05 5.03
N ARG A 168 -3.96 19.91 5.41
CA ARG A 168 -2.75 19.38 4.79
C ARG A 168 -3.07 18.00 4.22
N LEU A 169 -2.84 17.84 2.93
CA LEU A 169 -2.97 16.56 2.26
C LEU A 169 -1.57 15.98 2.07
N GLU A 170 -1.39 14.71 2.43
CA GLU A 170 -0.13 14.00 2.18
C GLU A 170 -0.39 12.70 1.44
N ILE A 171 0.51 12.39 0.51
CA ILE A 171 0.47 11.16 -0.28
C ILE A 171 1.84 10.46 -0.23
N VAL A 172 1.83 9.15 -0.02
CA VAL A 172 3.05 8.33 -0.04
C VAL A 172 3.60 8.31 -1.46
N LYS A 173 4.90 8.61 -1.62
CA LYS A 173 5.56 8.74 -2.94
C LYS A 173 5.32 7.54 -3.86
N GLY A 174 5.36 6.33 -3.31
CA GLY A 174 5.17 5.09 -4.08
C GLY A 174 3.77 4.93 -4.68
N TYR A 175 2.81 5.76 -4.28
CA TYR A 175 1.44 5.80 -4.77
C TYR A 175 1.13 7.05 -5.61
N LEU A 176 1.99 8.06 -5.61
CA LEU A 176 1.76 9.31 -6.33
C LEU A 176 2.04 9.12 -7.84
N PRO A 177 1.03 9.31 -8.72
CA PRO A 177 1.27 9.29 -10.15
C PRO A 177 2.23 10.44 -10.56
N PRO A 178 3.23 10.19 -11.41
CA PRO A 178 4.22 11.21 -11.79
C PRO A 178 3.61 12.52 -12.33
N GLU A 179 2.52 12.41 -13.09
CA GLU A 179 1.76 13.53 -13.65
C GLU A 179 1.08 14.40 -12.59
N SER A 180 0.85 13.83 -11.40
CA SER A 180 0.20 14.48 -10.26
C SER A 180 1.20 15.05 -9.25
N GLU A 181 2.52 14.88 -9.45
CA GLU A 181 3.55 15.49 -8.59
C GLU A 181 3.35 17.00 -8.36
N PRO A 182 2.97 17.82 -9.37
CA PRO A 182 2.77 19.26 -9.17
C PRO A 182 1.64 19.60 -8.18
N LEU A 183 0.73 18.67 -7.90
CA LEU A 183 -0.33 18.86 -6.90
C LEU A 183 0.22 18.84 -5.47
N PHE A 184 1.40 18.23 -5.25
CA PHE A 184 2.03 18.07 -3.94
C PHE A 184 3.43 18.70 -3.93
N PRO A 185 3.53 20.04 -3.90
CA PRO A 185 4.79 20.76 -4.07
C PRO A 185 5.76 20.57 -2.89
N GLU A 186 5.27 20.22 -1.69
CA GLU A 186 6.14 19.92 -0.55
C GLU A 186 6.66 18.50 -0.67
N LYS A 187 7.93 18.38 -1.11
CA LYS A 187 8.57 17.08 -1.30
C LYS A 187 9.14 16.53 0.01
N ASP A 188 9.29 15.22 0.06
CA ASP A 188 10.03 14.48 1.09
C ASP A 188 9.52 14.66 2.53
N THR A 189 8.22 14.80 2.71
CA THR A 189 7.58 14.91 4.04
C THR A 189 7.50 13.54 4.74
N MET A 190 7.16 13.53 6.03
CA MET A 190 7.14 12.32 6.87
C MET A 190 8.42 11.47 6.74
N TYR A 191 9.56 12.05 7.14
CA TYR A 191 10.86 11.37 7.06
C TYR A 191 11.24 10.93 5.63
N GLY A 192 10.83 11.69 4.61
CA GLY A 192 11.16 11.43 3.22
C GLY A 192 10.28 10.40 2.51
N THR A 193 9.12 10.04 3.08
CA THR A 193 8.24 9.00 2.50
C THR A 193 7.05 9.55 1.74
N CYS A 194 6.69 10.82 1.96
CA CYS A 194 5.50 11.46 1.40
C CYS A 194 5.83 12.70 0.57
N HIS A 195 4.85 13.14 -0.21
CA HIS A 195 4.71 14.50 -0.71
C HIS A 195 3.45 15.12 -0.13
N ALA A 196 3.44 16.43 0.04
CA ALA A 196 2.36 17.15 0.69
C ALA A 196 1.96 18.43 -0.03
N VAL A 197 0.79 18.91 0.38
CA VAL A 197 0.29 20.23 0.04
C VAL A 197 -0.51 20.76 1.22
N GLU A 198 -0.22 22.00 1.61
CA GLU A 198 -1.06 22.75 2.53
C GLU A 198 -2.06 23.61 1.76
N MET A 199 -3.32 23.48 2.15
CA MET A 199 -4.45 24.09 1.47
C MET A 199 -5.21 25.01 2.44
N GLU A 200 -5.24 26.29 2.10
CA GLU A 200 -6.34 27.16 2.54
C GLU A 200 -7.54 26.86 1.65
N LEU A 201 -8.53 26.13 2.18
CA LEU A 201 -9.71 25.70 1.41
C LEU A 201 -10.46 26.86 0.72
N THR A 202 -10.25 28.10 1.17
CA THR A 202 -10.84 29.32 0.60
C THR A 202 -10.06 29.97 -0.54
N LYS A 203 -8.82 29.55 -0.83
CA LYS A 203 -7.91 30.24 -1.79
C LYS A 203 -7.33 29.33 -2.87
N PHE A 204 -8.01 28.23 -3.16
CA PHE A 204 -7.40 27.15 -3.92
C PHE A 204 -7.29 27.46 -5.43
N LYS A 205 -6.11 27.17 -6.04
CA LYS A 205 -5.78 27.43 -7.46
C LYS A 205 -5.90 26.21 -8.37
N ALA A 206 -5.60 25.00 -7.88
CA ALA A 206 -5.97 23.76 -8.59
C ALA A 206 -7.44 23.47 -8.30
N THR A 207 -8.07 22.58 -9.05
CA THR A 207 -9.46 22.22 -8.78
C THR A 207 -9.50 21.04 -7.83
N LYS A 208 -10.54 20.98 -7.00
CA LYS A 208 -10.88 19.77 -6.23
C LYS A 208 -10.81 18.50 -7.10
N GLN A 209 -11.17 18.65 -8.38
CA GLN A 209 -11.18 17.57 -9.36
C GLN A 209 -9.80 16.97 -9.62
N ASP A 210 -8.74 17.78 -9.65
CA ASP A 210 -7.38 17.31 -9.95
C ASP A 210 -6.90 16.30 -8.88
N TYR A 211 -7.21 16.55 -7.60
CA TYR A 211 -6.91 15.59 -6.53
C TYR A 211 -7.76 14.33 -6.64
N LEU A 212 -9.06 14.47 -6.96
CA LEU A 212 -9.93 13.30 -7.11
C LEU A 212 -9.45 12.41 -8.24
N ASP A 213 -8.97 12.99 -9.35
CA ASP A 213 -8.45 12.24 -10.49
C ASP A 213 -7.11 11.58 -10.15
N CYS A 214 -6.20 12.27 -9.43
CA CYS A 214 -5.01 11.66 -8.87
C CYS A 214 -5.36 10.42 -8.02
N ILE A 215 -6.34 10.51 -7.12
CA ILE A 215 -6.75 9.38 -6.26
C ILE A 215 -7.39 8.25 -7.07
N LYS A 216 -8.22 8.57 -8.10
CA LYS A 216 -8.74 7.56 -9.03
C LYS A 216 -7.61 6.80 -9.73
N ASP A 217 -6.57 7.50 -10.15
CA ASP A 217 -5.43 6.89 -10.83
C ASP A 217 -4.65 5.98 -9.88
N VAL A 218 -4.50 6.36 -8.60
CA VAL A 218 -3.94 5.45 -7.58
C VAL A 218 -4.72 4.15 -7.48
N TYR A 219 -6.06 4.22 -7.38
CA TYR A 219 -6.91 3.02 -7.28
C TYR A 219 -6.89 2.20 -8.57
N ARG A 220 -6.82 2.84 -9.75
CA ARG A 220 -6.66 2.12 -11.04
C ARG A 220 -5.34 1.34 -11.09
N MET A 221 -4.26 1.89 -10.54
CA MET A 221 -2.95 1.24 -10.47
C MET A 221 -2.87 0.20 -9.35
N ASN A 222 -3.77 0.26 -8.36
CA ASN A 222 -3.79 -0.60 -7.18
C ASN A 222 -5.20 -1.20 -6.98
N PRO A 223 -5.69 -2.01 -7.95
CA PRO A 223 -7.06 -2.47 -7.95
C PRO A 223 -7.35 -3.33 -6.72
N ASN A 224 -8.52 -3.12 -6.13
CA ASN A 224 -8.97 -3.90 -5.00
C ASN A 224 -9.31 -5.33 -5.43
N PRO A 225 -8.79 -6.38 -4.76
CA PRO A 225 -9.12 -7.78 -5.06
C PRO A 225 -10.61 -8.11 -4.89
N GLU A 226 -11.36 -7.31 -4.13
CA GLU A 226 -12.80 -7.50 -3.88
C GLU A 226 -13.68 -6.70 -4.84
N GLY A 227 -13.11 -5.95 -5.80
CA GLY A 227 -13.85 -5.09 -6.71
C GLY A 227 -14.57 -3.92 -6.03
N LEU A 228 -14.19 -3.60 -4.79
CA LEU A 228 -14.69 -2.43 -4.08
C LEU A 228 -13.80 -1.25 -4.48
N ALA A 229 -14.34 -0.42 -5.38
CA ALA A 229 -13.74 0.67 -6.16
C ALA A 229 -12.97 0.23 -7.42
#